data_AF-A0A1T3W4M7-F1
#
_entry.id   AF-A0A1T3W4M7-F1
#
_cell.length_a   1.000
_cell.length_b   1.000
_cell.length_c   1.000
_cell.angle_alpha   90.00
_cell.angle_beta   90.00
_cell.angle_gamma   90.00
#
_symmetry.space_group_name_H-M   'P 1'
#
loop_
_entity.id
_entity.type
_entity.pdbx_description
1 polymer ?
#
loop_
_entity_poly.entity_id
_entity_poly.type
_entity_poly.pdbx_seq_one_letter_code
_entity_poly.pdbx_strand_id
1 'polypeptide(L)'
;MPLGNPSTPAPAAPVQPGGGPIGPGVAPASTNQGGAAGPAAPVPISAARAERDAIAAASTAGAMRRKGTNPRQVARHIGAALNVGITDPSLVWITAVTNDGRILAANNYGLAYIPEHVHLPEQVHMVTADEAIPAQTRGTWATYPLLAVQEWARHHDITLQAVCGTEENLRGFDLGTARDVLTPEDLPDNGKMQGRNRLEVIAPEVATKLAAIPAAGLTELLPPAPADNTPPANNKINLLLEVCKPLLSANPDRAGAHLKAMIAYADHLQEVALFRAHNAQDPELQRAAIAEWIYWQHISVLTSDALSAMVS
;
A
#
# COMPACT_ATOMS: atom_id res chain seq x y z
N MET A 1 -12.27 54.97 -19.50
CA MET A 1 -10.86 54.59 -19.59
C MET A 1 -10.71 53.21 -18.98
N PRO A 2 -10.41 52.14 -19.75
CA PRO A 2 -10.22 50.81 -19.20
C PRO A 2 -8.79 50.67 -18.64
N LEU A 3 -8.68 50.15 -17.41
CA LEU A 3 -7.43 49.85 -16.72
C LEU A 3 -6.84 48.54 -17.29
N GLY A 4 -5.57 48.56 -17.68
CA GLY A 4 -4.87 47.43 -18.28
C GLY A 4 -4.46 46.34 -17.28
N ASN A 5 -4.19 45.14 -17.79
CA ASN A 5 -3.80 43.96 -17.02
C ASN A 5 -2.42 44.12 -16.34
N PRO A 6 -2.20 43.50 -15.17
CA PRO A 6 -0.91 43.55 -14.46
C PRO A 6 0.17 42.69 -15.15
N SER A 7 1.40 43.19 -15.12
CA SER A 7 2.60 42.58 -15.70
C SER A 7 3.16 41.43 -14.86
N THR A 8 3.57 40.35 -15.51
CA THR A 8 4.27 39.18 -14.92
C THR A 8 5.72 39.53 -14.52
N PRO A 9 6.26 38.98 -13.41
CA PRO A 9 7.67 39.16 -13.04
C PRO A 9 8.61 38.24 -13.84
N ALA A 10 9.85 38.69 -14.05
CA ALA A 10 10.91 37.96 -14.74
C ALA A 10 11.62 36.91 -13.84
N PRO A 11 12.22 35.84 -14.40
CA PRO A 11 12.86 34.79 -13.62
C PRO A 11 14.24 35.19 -13.07
N ALA A 12 14.59 34.67 -11.90
CA ALA A 12 15.87 34.88 -11.24
C ALA A 12 17.03 34.09 -11.89
N ALA A 13 18.23 34.69 -11.92
CA ALA A 13 19.45 34.13 -12.49
C ALA A 13 20.13 33.11 -11.55
N PRO A 14 20.89 32.14 -12.10
CA PRO A 14 21.52 31.08 -11.30
C PRO A 14 22.78 31.54 -10.56
N VAL A 15 22.97 31.04 -9.33
CA VAL A 15 24.12 31.33 -8.47
C VAL A 15 25.09 30.14 -8.47
N GLN A 16 26.39 30.40 -8.63
CA GLN A 16 27.45 29.37 -8.59
C GLN A 16 27.87 28.99 -7.15
N PRO A 17 28.35 27.76 -6.92
CA PRO A 17 28.74 27.29 -5.59
C PRO A 17 30.17 27.72 -5.22
N GLY A 18 30.31 28.44 -4.10
CA GLY A 18 31.59 28.75 -3.47
C GLY A 18 32.04 27.66 -2.50
N GLY A 19 33.30 27.21 -2.63
CA GLY A 19 33.94 26.26 -1.73
C GLY A 19 34.53 26.94 -0.48
N GLY A 20 34.47 26.23 0.66
CA GLY A 20 35.07 26.61 1.93
C GLY A 20 35.17 25.41 2.91
N PRO A 21 36.04 25.45 3.93
CA PRO A 21 36.96 24.36 4.25
C PRO A 21 36.50 23.34 5.31
N ILE A 22 37.17 22.18 5.27
CA ILE A 22 36.91 20.94 6.00
C ILE A 22 37.55 21.01 7.40
N GLY A 23 36.77 20.74 8.45
CA GLY A 23 37.24 20.54 9.83
C GLY A 23 36.80 19.17 10.39
N PRO A 24 37.62 18.48 11.21
CA PRO A 24 37.35 17.11 11.61
C PRO A 24 36.44 17.07 12.85
N GLY A 25 35.18 16.72 12.65
CA GLY A 25 34.21 16.40 13.69
C GLY A 25 33.63 15.03 13.44
N VAL A 26 33.93 14.06 14.31
CA VAL A 26 33.38 12.71 14.32
C VAL A 26 31.86 12.76 14.45
N ALA A 27 31.15 12.36 13.38
CA ALA A 27 29.71 12.10 13.39
C ALA A 27 29.45 10.60 13.70
N PRO A 28 28.44 10.26 14.51
CA PRO A 28 27.97 8.88 14.61
C PRO A 28 27.32 8.48 13.28
N ALA A 29 27.65 7.27 12.83
CA ALA A 29 27.26 6.74 11.52
C ALA A 29 25.74 6.65 11.35
N SER A 30 25.16 7.54 10.54
CA SER A 30 23.96 7.22 9.77
C SER A 30 24.41 6.55 8.47
N THR A 31 24.24 5.24 8.39
CA THR A 31 24.47 4.50 7.15
C THR A 31 23.32 4.74 6.17
N ASN A 32 23.37 5.87 5.46
CA ASN A 32 22.73 5.96 4.15
C ASN A 32 23.74 5.48 3.11
N GLN A 33 23.74 4.18 2.86
CA GLN A 33 24.29 3.65 1.62
C GLN A 33 23.16 3.58 0.60
N GLY A 34 23.23 4.45 -0.42
CA GLY A 34 22.78 4.04 -1.74
C GLY A 34 23.67 2.86 -2.14
N GLY A 35 23.17 1.65 -1.94
CA GLY A 35 23.92 0.41 -2.05
C GLY A 35 22.98 -0.72 -2.44
N ALA A 36 23.49 -1.62 -3.28
CA ALA A 36 22.82 -2.82 -3.78
C ALA A 36 21.83 -3.40 -2.76
N ALA A 37 20.59 -3.67 -3.20
CA ALA A 37 19.54 -4.24 -2.38
C ALA A 37 20.12 -5.37 -1.52
N GLY A 38 20.21 -5.13 -0.21
CA GLY A 38 20.54 -6.16 0.76
C GLY A 38 19.53 -7.31 0.63
N PRO A 39 19.86 -8.52 1.13
CA PRO A 39 18.92 -9.62 1.10
C PRO A 39 17.59 -9.17 1.72
N ALA A 40 16.48 -9.39 1.00
CA ALA A 40 15.14 -9.03 1.47
C ALA A 40 14.93 -9.63 2.87
N ALA A 41 14.40 -8.82 3.79
CA ALA A 41 14.12 -9.28 5.14
C ALA A 41 13.20 -10.50 5.10
N PRO A 42 13.44 -11.52 5.95
CA PRO A 42 12.68 -12.75 5.92
C PRO A 42 11.21 -12.49 6.29
N VAL A 43 10.30 -13.00 5.46
CA VAL A 43 8.85 -13.01 5.72
C VAL A 43 8.55 -14.06 6.80
N PRO A 44 7.72 -13.75 7.82
CA PRO A 44 7.38 -14.71 8.85
C PRO A 44 6.60 -15.89 8.26
N ILE A 45 6.94 -17.10 8.70
CA ILE A 45 6.27 -18.35 8.31
C ILE A 45 6.04 -19.22 9.55
N SER A 46 5.02 -20.07 9.51
CA SER A 46 4.78 -21.03 10.60
C SER A 46 5.87 -22.11 10.65
N ALA A 47 6.02 -22.75 11.81
CA ALA A 47 6.95 -23.87 11.98
C ALA A 47 6.59 -25.06 11.06
N ALA A 48 5.31 -25.40 10.95
CA ALA A 48 4.82 -26.47 10.08
C ALA A 48 5.07 -26.17 8.59
N ARG A 49 5.00 -24.89 8.18
CA ARG A 49 5.35 -24.46 6.83
C ARG A 49 6.86 -24.56 6.60
N ALA A 50 7.67 -24.09 7.54
CA ALA A 50 9.13 -24.18 7.47
C ALA A 50 9.59 -25.64 7.32
N GLU A 51 9.00 -26.58 8.07
CA GLU A 51 9.31 -28.01 7.95
C GLU A 51 8.95 -28.56 6.56
N ARG A 52 7.74 -28.28 6.06
CA ARG A 52 7.33 -28.71 4.71
C ARG A 52 8.22 -28.11 3.63
N ASP A 53 8.65 -26.86 3.78
CA ASP A 53 9.58 -26.21 2.86
C ASP A 53 10.97 -26.88 2.89
N ALA A 54 11.47 -27.25 4.06
CA ALA A 54 12.73 -27.98 4.20
C ALA A 54 12.68 -29.36 3.52
N ILE A 55 11.58 -30.11 3.67
CA ILE A 55 11.35 -31.39 2.99
C ILE A 55 11.30 -31.22 1.47
N ALA A 56 10.59 -30.19 0.99
CA ALA A 56 10.50 -29.87 -0.44
C ALA A 56 11.87 -29.49 -1.02
N ALA A 57 12.67 -28.71 -0.29
CA ALA A 57 14.02 -28.34 -0.70
C ALA A 57 14.97 -29.55 -0.73
N ALA A 58 14.88 -30.44 0.27
CA ALA A 58 15.69 -31.66 0.33
C ALA A 58 15.37 -32.62 -0.83
N SER A 59 14.10 -32.77 -1.20
CA SER A 59 13.67 -33.63 -2.31
C SER A 59 14.04 -33.09 -3.71
N THR A 60 14.35 -31.80 -3.83
CA THR A 60 14.65 -31.13 -5.10
C THR A 60 16.09 -30.61 -5.19
N ALA A 61 16.96 -30.94 -4.22
CA ALA A 61 18.33 -30.46 -4.10
C ALA A 61 19.21 -30.70 -5.35
N GLY A 62 18.90 -31.70 -6.18
CA GLY A 62 19.56 -31.93 -7.47
C GLY A 62 19.13 -30.99 -8.60
N ALA A 63 17.91 -30.44 -8.54
CA ALA A 63 17.33 -29.54 -9.54
C ALA A 63 17.41 -28.05 -9.12
N MET A 64 17.38 -27.75 -7.81
CA MET A 64 17.35 -26.39 -7.26
C MET A 64 18.71 -25.65 -7.29
N ARG A 65 19.85 -26.33 -7.46
CA ARG A 65 21.17 -25.67 -7.55
C ARG A 65 21.30 -24.64 -8.72
N ARG A 66 20.29 -24.54 -9.59
CA ARG A 66 20.24 -23.62 -10.75
C ARG A 66 19.17 -22.52 -10.67
N LYS A 67 18.30 -22.48 -9.65
CA LYS A 67 17.23 -21.47 -9.55
C LYS A 67 17.27 -20.78 -8.18
N GLY A 68 17.28 -19.45 -8.17
CA GLY A 68 17.18 -18.64 -6.95
C GLY A 68 15.86 -18.83 -6.21
N THR A 69 15.58 -17.97 -5.22
CA THR A 69 14.36 -17.99 -4.40
C THR A 69 13.09 -18.22 -5.25
N ASN A 70 12.25 -19.20 -4.88
CA ASN A 70 11.04 -19.55 -5.63
C ASN A 70 9.94 -18.48 -5.43
N PRO A 71 9.59 -17.67 -6.45
CA PRO A 71 8.66 -16.55 -6.27
C PRO A 71 7.25 -16.99 -5.83
N ARG A 72 6.79 -18.17 -6.28
CA ARG A 72 5.50 -18.75 -5.86
C ARG A 72 5.47 -19.08 -4.37
N GLN A 73 6.59 -19.61 -3.85
CA GLN A 73 6.73 -19.88 -2.42
C GLN A 73 6.72 -18.59 -1.60
N VAL A 74 7.45 -17.57 -2.06
CA VAL A 74 7.48 -16.26 -1.39
C VAL A 74 6.09 -15.60 -1.42
N ALA A 75 5.38 -15.65 -2.54
CA ALA A 75 4.02 -15.12 -2.64
C ALA A 75 3.06 -15.80 -1.65
N ARG A 76 3.21 -17.12 -1.45
CA ARG A 76 2.44 -17.87 -0.44
C ARG A 76 2.78 -17.44 0.98
N HIS A 77 4.07 -17.28 1.31
CA HIS A 77 4.48 -16.82 2.64
C HIS A 77 3.96 -15.42 2.95
N ILE A 78 4.03 -14.50 1.98
CA ILE A 78 3.48 -13.15 2.09
C ILE A 78 1.96 -13.20 2.26
N GLY A 79 1.27 -14.04 1.47
CA GLY A 79 -0.17 -14.25 1.60
C GLY A 79 -0.58 -14.76 2.98
N ALA A 80 0.20 -15.67 3.58
CA ALA A 80 -0.03 -16.16 4.94
C ALA A 80 0.19 -15.07 5.98
N ALA A 81 1.29 -14.30 5.88
CA ALA A 81 1.58 -13.20 6.79
C ALA A 81 0.52 -12.09 6.73
N LEU A 82 0.00 -11.78 5.54
CA LEU A 82 -1.08 -10.79 5.36
C LEU A 82 -2.44 -11.26 5.89
N ASN A 83 -2.67 -12.57 5.99
CA ASN A 83 -3.94 -13.15 6.45
C ASN A 83 -3.93 -13.59 7.93
N VAL A 84 -2.88 -13.30 8.70
CA VAL A 84 -2.87 -13.55 10.14
C VAL A 84 -3.05 -12.26 10.95
N GLY A 85 -3.82 -12.34 12.03
CA GLY A 85 -3.97 -11.23 12.98
C GLY A 85 -4.67 -10.00 12.40
N ILE A 86 -5.48 -10.16 11.35
CA ILE A 86 -6.24 -9.08 10.73
C ILE A 86 -7.17 -8.43 11.78
N THR A 87 -7.00 -7.13 11.98
CA THR A 87 -7.83 -6.33 12.91
C THR A 87 -9.01 -5.67 12.21
N ASP A 88 -8.90 -5.46 10.91
CA ASP A 88 -9.92 -4.76 10.11
C ASP A 88 -11.03 -5.77 9.74
N PRO A 89 -12.28 -5.53 10.16
CA PRO A 89 -13.35 -6.49 10.01
C PRO A 89 -13.55 -6.91 8.54
N SER A 90 -13.66 -8.21 8.30
CA SER A 90 -13.88 -8.80 6.97
C SER A 90 -12.80 -8.50 5.93
N LEU A 91 -11.67 -7.90 6.30
CA LEU A 91 -10.54 -7.73 5.39
C LEU A 91 -9.95 -9.10 5.06
N VAL A 92 -9.69 -9.34 3.78
CA VAL A 92 -8.97 -10.53 3.30
C VAL A 92 -7.95 -10.12 2.26
N TRP A 93 -6.81 -10.81 2.24
CA TRP A 93 -5.76 -10.58 1.24
C TRP A 93 -5.67 -11.75 0.25
N ILE A 94 -5.51 -11.42 -1.01
CA ILE A 94 -5.09 -12.34 -2.07
C ILE A 94 -3.69 -11.94 -2.51
N THR A 95 -2.80 -12.92 -2.59
CA THR A 95 -1.51 -12.75 -3.27
C THR A 95 -1.48 -13.57 -4.54
N ALA A 96 -0.72 -13.13 -5.52
CA ALA A 96 -0.51 -13.88 -6.75
C ALA A 96 0.94 -13.78 -7.19
N VAL A 97 1.34 -14.68 -8.08
CA VAL A 97 2.64 -14.63 -8.73
C VAL A 97 2.43 -14.72 -10.24
N THR A 98 3.11 -13.88 -10.98
CA THR A 98 3.10 -13.89 -12.46
C THR A 98 4.11 -14.90 -13.01
N ASN A 99 3.98 -15.28 -14.28
CA ASN A 99 4.92 -16.21 -14.92
C ASN A 99 6.36 -15.65 -15.02
N ASP A 100 6.54 -14.33 -14.99
CA ASP A 100 7.84 -13.67 -14.89
C ASP A 100 8.32 -13.45 -13.44
N GLY A 101 7.55 -13.92 -12.45
CA GLY A 101 7.97 -13.98 -11.04
C GLY A 101 7.66 -12.74 -10.19
N ARG A 102 6.85 -11.79 -10.68
CA ARG A 102 6.37 -10.65 -9.88
C ARG A 102 5.36 -11.13 -8.86
N ILE A 103 5.42 -10.58 -7.66
CA ILE A 103 4.47 -10.88 -6.57
C ILE A 103 3.45 -9.77 -6.52
N LEU A 104 2.17 -10.15 -6.61
CA LEU A 104 1.04 -9.24 -6.59
C LEU A 104 0.29 -9.39 -5.26
N ALA A 105 -0.32 -8.31 -4.78
CA ALA A 105 -1.21 -8.31 -3.63
C ALA A 105 -2.45 -7.46 -3.90
N ALA A 106 -3.60 -7.91 -3.39
CA ALA A 106 -4.87 -7.21 -3.39
C ALA A 106 -5.65 -7.54 -2.11
N ASN A 107 -6.53 -6.65 -1.67
CA ASN A 107 -7.51 -6.93 -0.63
C ASN A 107 -8.91 -6.42 -1.01
N ASN A 108 -9.92 -6.89 -0.28
CA ASN A 108 -11.34 -6.61 -0.56
C ASN A 108 -11.85 -5.27 0.00
N TYR A 109 -11.00 -4.48 0.64
CA TYR A 109 -11.26 -3.06 0.87
C TYR A 109 -10.90 -2.23 -0.38
N GLY A 110 -10.13 -2.83 -1.29
CA GLY A 110 -9.90 -2.30 -2.63
C GLY A 110 -9.05 -1.04 -2.65
N LEU A 111 -8.89 -0.52 -3.87
CA LEU A 111 -8.40 0.83 -4.16
C LEU A 111 -7.25 1.31 -3.26
N ALA A 112 -6.13 0.60 -3.34
CA ALA A 112 -4.87 0.91 -2.65
C ALA A 112 -4.91 0.88 -1.11
N TYR A 113 -6.01 0.44 -0.49
CA TYR A 113 -6.14 0.37 0.95
C TYR A 113 -5.09 -0.56 1.58
N ILE A 114 -4.29 -0.04 2.51
CA ILE A 114 -3.33 -0.79 3.33
C ILE A 114 -3.53 -0.37 4.80
N PRO A 115 -3.78 -1.33 5.72
CA PRO A 115 -3.88 -1.04 7.15
C PRO A 115 -2.58 -0.40 7.67
N GLU A 116 -2.71 0.52 8.63
CA GLU A 116 -1.60 1.31 9.19
C GLU A 116 -0.40 0.48 9.68
N HIS A 117 -0.65 -0.74 10.20
CA HIS A 117 0.38 -1.62 10.73
C HIS A 117 1.03 -2.54 9.68
N VAL A 118 0.52 -2.58 8.45
CA VAL A 118 1.01 -3.45 7.38
C VAL A 118 2.13 -2.76 6.62
N HIS A 119 3.27 -3.45 6.50
CA HIS A 119 4.39 -3.06 5.64
C HIS A 119 4.57 -4.11 4.55
N LEU A 120 4.59 -3.69 3.30
CA LEU A 120 4.72 -4.62 2.17
C LEU A 120 6.21 -4.76 1.77
N PRO A 121 6.74 -5.99 1.65
CA PRO A 121 8.08 -6.21 1.13
C PRO A 121 8.29 -5.52 -0.23
N GLU A 122 9.53 -5.14 -0.53
CA GLU A 122 9.88 -4.36 -1.73
C GLU A 122 9.37 -5.00 -3.03
N GLN A 123 9.44 -6.33 -3.14
CA GLN A 123 9.03 -7.05 -4.34
C GLN A 123 7.51 -7.19 -4.56
N VAL A 124 6.67 -6.73 -3.62
CA VAL A 124 5.21 -6.87 -3.71
C VAL A 124 4.60 -5.70 -4.49
N HIS A 125 3.76 -5.98 -5.46
CA HIS A 125 3.01 -4.97 -6.20
C HIS A 125 1.56 -4.94 -5.73
N MET A 126 1.10 -3.80 -5.22
CA MET A 126 -0.29 -3.60 -4.81
C MET A 126 -1.14 -3.26 -6.03
N VAL A 127 -1.83 -4.26 -6.60
CA VAL A 127 -2.48 -4.12 -7.92
C VAL A 127 -3.62 -3.11 -7.91
N THR A 128 -4.27 -2.91 -6.76
CA THR A 128 -5.39 -1.96 -6.63
C THR A 128 -4.93 -0.51 -6.52
N ALA A 129 -3.61 -0.26 -6.43
CA ALA A 129 -2.99 1.06 -6.49
C ALA A 129 -2.50 1.44 -7.90
N ASP A 130 -2.65 0.56 -8.89
CA ASP A 130 -2.16 0.83 -10.23
C ASP A 130 -3.08 1.81 -10.98
N GLU A 131 -2.62 3.05 -11.07
CA GLU A 131 -3.38 4.11 -11.70
C GLU A 131 -3.43 4.04 -13.23
N ALA A 132 -2.60 3.21 -13.88
CA ALA A 132 -2.66 2.98 -15.32
C ALA A 132 -3.95 2.26 -15.74
N ILE A 133 -4.57 1.52 -14.81
CA ILE A 133 -5.86 0.84 -15.03
C ILE A 133 -6.99 1.86 -14.89
N PRO A 134 -7.91 2.02 -15.88
CA PRO A 134 -8.96 3.02 -15.82
C PRO A 134 -9.84 2.96 -14.55
N ALA A 135 -10.27 4.11 -14.05
CA ALA A 135 -11.08 4.22 -12.84
C ALA A 135 -12.35 3.35 -12.88
N GLN A 136 -13.01 3.26 -14.03
CA GLN A 136 -14.19 2.41 -14.23
C GLN A 136 -13.86 0.93 -13.97
N THR A 137 -12.76 0.43 -14.53
CA THR A 137 -12.27 -0.93 -14.29
C THR A 137 -11.92 -1.12 -12.82
N ARG A 138 -11.25 -0.13 -12.20
CA ARG A 138 -10.93 -0.19 -10.76
C ARG A 138 -12.18 -0.22 -9.88
N GLY A 139 -13.30 0.39 -10.29
CA GLY A 139 -14.57 0.30 -9.58
C GLY A 139 -15.14 -1.12 -9.54
N THR A 140 -15.02 -1.88 -10.63
CA THR A 140 -15.64 -3.22 -10.75
C THR A 140 -15.05 -4.26 -9.80
N TRP A 141 -13.79 -4.09 -9.38
CA TRP A 141 -13.08 -5.07 -8.55
C TRP A 141 -12.88 -4.63 -7.10
N ALA A 142 -13.44 -3.48 -6.68
CA ALA A 142 -13.14 -2.85 -5.39
C ALA A 142 -13.39 -3.78 -4.18
N THR A 143 -14.36 -4.69 -4.29
CA THR A 143 -14.68 -5.68 -3.25
C THR A 143 -14.30 -7.12 -3.63
N TYR A 144 -13.49 -7.27 -4.68
CA TYR A 144 -13.17 -8.55 -5.32
C TYR A 144 -11.65 -8.67 -5.58
N PRO A 145 -10.83 -8.97 -4.55
CA PRO A 145 -9.37 -8.99 -4.68
C PRO A 145 -8.85 -10.06 -5.65
N LEU A 146 -9.59 -11.16 -5.83
CA LEU A 146 -9.26 -12.16 -6.84
C LEU A 146 -9.41 -11.61 -8.26
N LEU A 147 -10.54 -10.93 -8.53
CA LEU A 147 -10.76 -10.24 -9.80
C LEU A 147 -9.68 -9.15 -9.99
N ALA A 148 -9.26 -8.50 -8.90
CA ALA A 148 -8.19 -7.51 -8.92
C ALA A 148 -6.87 -8.02 -9.49
N VAL A 149 -6.40 -9.17 -9.01
CA VAL A 149 -5.14 -9.75 -9.52
C VAL A 149 -5.28 -10.29 -10.95
N GLN A 150 -6.45 -10.82 -11.33
CA GLN A 150 -6.69 -11.36 -12.67
C GLN A 150 -6.75 -10.27 -13.74
N GLU A 151 -7.53 -9.22 -13.50
CA GLU A 151 -7.68 -8.12 -14.45
C GLU A 151 -6.42 -7.25 -14.54
N TRP A 152 -5.63 -7.16 -13.47
CA TRP A 152 -4.34 -6.46 -13.49
C TRP A 152 -3.40 -7.20 -14.44
N ALA A 153 -3.31 -8.52 -14.29
CA ALA A 153 -2.50 -9.36 -15.15
C ALA A 153 -2.95 -9.25 -16.62
N ARG A 154 -4.27 -9.29 -16.87
CA ARG A 154 -4.85 -9.09 -18.20
C ARG A 154 -4.52 -7.72 -18.80
N HIS A 155 -4.62 -6.64 -18.02
CA HIS A 155 -4.35 -5.28 -18.48
C HIS A 155 -2.88 -5.10 -18.90
N HIS A 156 -1.96 -5.74 -18.19
CA HIS A 156 -0.52 -5.66 -18.47
C HIS A 156 -0.01 -6.72 -19.44
N ASP A 157 -0.89 -7.52 -20.05
CA ASP A 157 -0.55 -8.65 -20.92
C ASP A 157 0.40 -9.67 -20.25
N ILE A 158 0.15 -9.93 -18.97
CA ILE A 158 0.91 -10.87 -18.15
C ILE A 158 0.00 -12.02 -17.71
N THR A 159 0.51 -13.24 -17.75
CA THR A 159 -0.19 -14.42 -17.25
C THR A 159 0.18 -14.73 -15.80
N LEU A 160 -0.80 -15.13 -14.99
CA LEU A 160 -0.57 -15.59 -13.61
C LEU A 160 -0.04 -17.03 -13.58
N GLN A 161 0.96 -17.28 -12.74
CA GLN A 161 1.49 -18.61 -12.43
C GLN A 161 0.70 -19.30 -11.32
N ALA A 162 0.32 -18.55 -10.28
CA ALA A 162 -0.49 -19.03 -9.18
C ALA A 162 -1.20 -17.89 -8.45
N VAL A 163 -2.33 -18.22 -7.81
CA VAL A 163 -3.04 -17.33 -6.88
C VAL A 163 -3.14 -18.01 -5.52
N CYS A 164 -2.90 -17.24 -4.47
CA CYS A 164 -2.85 -17.67 -3.09
C CYS A 164 -3.85 -16.91 -2.21
N GLY A 165 -4.55 -17.65 -1.36
CA GLY A 165 -5.62 -17.17 -0.49
C GLY A 165 -6.20 -18.32 0.31
N THR A 166 -7.15 -18.04 1.20
CA THR A 166 -7.85 -19.11 1.94
C THR A 166 -8.77 -19.92 1.02
N GLU A 167 -9.15 -21.13 1.45
CA GLU A 167 -10.11 -21.96 0.71
C GLU A 167 -11.44 -21.22 0.48
N GLU A 168 -11.93 -20.49 1.48
CA GLU A 168 -13.16 -19.70 1.40
C GLU A 168 -13.06 -18.62 0.32
N ASN A 169 -11.91 -17.95 0.21
CA ASN A 169 -11.74 -16.86 -0.75
C ASN A 169 -11.53 -17.33 -2.19
N LEU A 170 -11.07 -18.57 -2.39
CA LEU A 170 -10.76 -19.10 -3.73
C LEU A 170 -11.83 -20.06 -4.26
N ARG A 171 -12.67 -20.64 -3.41
CA ARG A 171 -13.69 -21.62 -3.81
C ARG A 171 -14.69 -21.03 -4.80
N GLY A 172 -15.08 -21.84 -5.79
CA GLY A 172 -16.12 -21.49 -6.76
C GLY A 172 -15.68 -20.62 -7.93
N PHE A 173 -14.44 -20.13 -7.94
CA PHE A 173 -13.86 -19.36 -9.04
C PHE A 173 -12.98 -20.23 -9.95
N ASP A 174 -13.15 -20.07 -11.26
CA ASP A 174 -12.14 -20.49 -12.22
C ASP A 174 -10.98 -19.49 -12.18
N LEU A 175 -9.81 -19.99 -11.80
CA LEU A 175 -8.63 -19.16 -11.64
C LEU A 175 -7.83 -19.04 -12.94
N GLY A 176 -8.02 -19.97 -13.89
CA GLY A 176 -7.16 -20.08 -15.08
C GLY A 176 -5.68 -20.35 -14.77
N THR A 177 -5.33 -20.62 -13.50
CA THR A 177 -3.96 -20.72 -12.99
C THR A 177 -3.90 -21.62 -11.77
N ALA A 178 -2.69 -21.90 -11.26
CA ALA A 178 -2.52 -22.76 -10.11
C ALA A 178 -3.13 -22.15 -8.83
N ARG A 179 -3.78 -23.01 -8.04
CA ARG A 179 -4.42 -22.63 -6.77
C ARG A 179 -3.51 -22.97 -5.60
N ASP A 180 -3.12 -21.96 -4.81
CA ASP A 180 -2.34 -22.12 -3.59
C ASP A 180 -3.19 -21.78 -2.36
N VAL A 181 -3.92 -22.79 -1.86
CA VAL A 181 -4.79 -22.63 -0.69
C VAL A 181 -3.96 -22.50 0.59
N LEU A 182 -4.18 -21.42 1.35
CA LEU A 182 -3.63 -21.23 2.69
C LEU A 182 -4.47 -22.00 3.71
N THR A 183 -3.82 -22.85 4.49
CA THR A 183 -4.42 -23.55 5.63
C THR A 183 -4.04 -22.83 6.94
N PRO A 184 -4.76 -23.09 8.05
CA PRO A 184 -4.39 -22.53 9.35
C PRO A 184 -2.94 -22.82 9.75
N GLU A 185 -2.42 -24.00 9.34
CA GLU A 185 -1.03 -24.39 9.60
C GLU A 185 0.00 -23.61 8.77
N ASP A 186 -0.40 -22.88 7.72
CA ASP A 186 0.51 -21.99 6.99
C ASP A 186 0.70 -20.63 7.67
N LEU A 187 -0.24 -20.23 8.53
CA LEU A 187 -0.25 -18.90 9.14
C LEU A 187 0.85 -18.79 10.21
N PRO A 188 1.73 -17.77 10.15
CA PRO A 188 2.73 -17.54 11.20
C PRO A 188 2.07 -17.01 12.49
N ASP A 189 2.82 -16.97 13.59
CA ASP A 189 2.31 -16.43 14.87
C ASP A 189 1.92 -14.95 14.79
N ASN A 190 2.56 -14.19 13.89
CA ASN A 190 2.20 -12.80 13.58
C ASN A 190 2.55 -12.46 12.12
N GLY A 191 1.87 -11.45 11.58
CA GLY A 191 1.99 -11.00 10.20
C GLY A 191 3.01 -9.87 9.99
N LYS A 192 3.86 -9.58 10.98
CA LYS A 192 4.76 -8.42 10.91
C LYS A 192 5.83 -8.65 9.85
N MET A 193 5.79 -7.84 8.81
CA MET A 193 6.79 -7.81 7.74
C MET A 193 7.61 -6.52 7.81
N GLN A 194 8.81 -6.55 7.23
CA GLN A 194 9.58 -5.34 6.94
C GLN A 194 9.37 -4.96 5.48
N GLY A 195 9.36 -3.66 5.22
CA GLY A 195 9.23 -3.15 3.87
C GLY A 195 8.63 -1.75 3.86
N ARG A 196 7.95 -1.45 2.77
CA ARG A 196 7.36 -0.16 2.49
C ARG A 196 6.09 0.05 3.32
N ASN A 197 5.97 1.23 3.90
CA ASN A 197 4.72 1.70 4.47
C ASN A 197 3.71 2.02 3.34
N ARG A 198 2.47 2.30 3.74
CA ARG A 198 1.37 2.50 2.79
C ARG A 198 1.54 3.67 1.82
N LEU A 199 2.19 4.77 2.20
CA LEU A 199 2.48 5.86 1.26
C LEU A 199 3.57 5.44 0.27
N GLU A 200 4.63 4.78 0.75
CA GLU A 200 5.71 4.28 -0.09
C GLU A 200 5.24 3.24 -1.12
N VAL A 201 4.20 2.47 -0.80
CA VAL A 201 3.60 1.51 -1.74
C VAL A 201 2.84 2.22 -2.87
N ILE A 202 2.03 3.23 -2.56
CA ILE A 202 1.10 3.84 -3.53
C ILE A 202 1.74 5.03 -4.28
N ALA A 203 2.68 5.72 -3.65
CA ALA A 203 3.29 6.93 -4.17
C ALA A 203 4.78 7.03 -3.72
N PRO A 204 5.66 6.12 -4.18
CA PRO A 204 7.05 6.04 -3.75
C PRO A 204 7.85 7.33 -3.98
N GLU A 205 7.57 8.03 -5.09
CA GLU A 205 8.20 9.32 -5.37
C GLU A 205 7.79 10.40 -4.37
N VAL A 206 6.51 10.41 -3.95
CA VAL A 206 5.99 11.37 -2.97
C VAL A 206 6.57 11.08 -1.59
N ALA A 207 6.65 9.81 -1.21
CA ALA A 207 7.31 9.38 0.03
C ALA A 207 8.80 9.82 0.05
N THR A 208 9.51 9.62 -1.06
CA THR A 208 10.92 10.03 -1.21
C THR A 208 11.08 11.54 -1.09
N LYS A 209 10.22 12.31 -1.76
CA LYS A 209 10.22 13.79 -1.67
C LYS A 209 9.94 14.24 -0.24
N LEU A 210 8.95 13.67 0.44
CA LEU A 210 8.62 13.99 1.83
C LEU A 210 9.77 13.67 2.80
N ALA A 211 10.46 12.55 2.60
CA ALA A 211 11.63 12.16 3.40
C ALA A 211 12.80 13.13 3.23
N ALA A 212 12.97 13.72 2.04
CA ALA A 212 14.04 14.68 1.76
C ALA A 212 13.80 16.09 2.35
N ILE A 213 12.58 16.39 2.81
CA ILE A 213 12.25 17.72 3.31
C ILE A 213 12.79 17.89 4.75
N PRO A 214 13.62 18.92 5.01
CA PRO A 214 14.11 19.21 6.35
C PRO A 214 12.97 19.54 7.32
N ALA A 215 13.18 19.31 8.62
CA ALA A 215 12.20 19.59 9.66
C ALA A 215 11.60 21.02 9.57
N ALA A 216 12.43 22.02 9.26
CA ALA A 216 12.01 23.41 9.14
C ALA A 216 11.02 23.68 7.98
N GLY A 217 10.99 22.81 6.96
CA GLY A 217 10.12 22.97 5.79
C GLY A 217 8.82 22.17 5.84
N LEU A 218 8.60 21.34 6.88
CA LEU A 218 7.42 20.46 6.94
C LEU A 218 6.11 21.24 7.05
N THR A 219 6.09 22.32 7.82
CA THR A 219 4.88 23.16 7.99
C THR A 219 4.46 23.84 6.69
N GLU A 220 5.40 24.13 5.78
CA GLU A 220 5.10 24.76 4.48
C GLU A 220 4.37 23.82 3.51
N LEU A 221 4.34 22.51 3.80
CA LEU A 221 3.60 21.52 3.01
C LEU A 221 2.13 21.44 3.38
N LEU A 222 1.76 21.98 4.54
CA LEU A 222 0.40 21.89 5.05
C LEU A 222 -0.46 22.99 4.42
N PRO A 223 -1.76 22.71 4.19
CA PRO A 223 -2.71 23.78 3.93
C PRO A 223 -2.73 24.78 5.11
N PRO A 224 -3.24 26.01 4.90
CA PRO A 224 -3.36 26.97 5.99
C PRO A 224 -4.09 26.36 7.19
N ALA A 225 -3.54 26.57 8.39
CA ALA A 225 -4.13 26.05 9.61
C ALA A 225 -5.58 26.58 9.77
N PRO A 226 -6.54 25.73 10.14
CA PRO A 226 -7.89 26.18 10.39
C PRO A 226 -7.93 27.17 11.56
N ALA A 227 -8.84 28.14 11.49
CA ALA A 227 -9.05 29.09 12.59
C ALA A 227 -9.56 28.39 13.87
N ASP A 228 -10.26 27.26 13.70
CA ASP A 228 -10.69 26.37 14.76
C ASP A 228 -9.69 25.21 14.91
N ASN A 229 -9.06 25.10 16.09
CA ASN A 229 -8.12 24.03 16.43
C ASN A 229 -8.77 22.94 17.30
N THR A 230 -10.09 22.75 17.18
CA THR A 230 -10.78 21.66 17.86
C THR A 230 -10.37 20.31 17.27
N PRO A 231 -9.95 19.32 18.09
CA PRO A 231 -9.62 17.99 17.60
C PRO A 231 -10.82 17.32 16.90
N PRO A 232 -10.63 16.63 15.75
CA PRO A 232 -11.69 15.87 15.11
C PRO A 232 -12.30 14.80 16.03
N ALA A 233 -13.60 14.53 15.86
CA ALA A 233 -14.31 13.52 16.64
C ALA A 233 -13.70 12.12 16.45
N ASN A 234 -13.68 11.28 17.49
CA ASN A 234 -13.15 9.92 17.38
C ASN A 234 -14.16 8.95 16.72
N ASN A 235 -14.31 9.04 15.40
CA ASN A 235 -15.29 8.27 14.63
C ASN A 235 -14.67 7.13 13.79
N LYS A 236 -13.35 6.92 13.86
CA LYS A 236 -12.61 5.91 13.08
C LYS A 236 -13.28 4.53 13.10
N ILE A 237 -13.58 4.00 14.28
CA ILE A 237 -14.17 2.65 14.40
C ILE A 237 -15.56 2.58 13.79
N ASN A 238 -16.40 3.59 14.03
CA ASN A 238 -17.77 3.62 13.50
C ASN A 238 -17.76 3.66 11.96
N LEU A 239 -16.91 4.51 11.38
CA LEU A 239 -16.79 4.62 9.93
C LEU A 239 -16.15 3.37 9.30
N LEU A 240 -15.18 2.74 9.96
CA LEU A 240 -14.63 1.45 9.53
C LEU A 240 -15.70 0.36 9.48
N LEU A 241 -16.62 0.34 10.45
CA LEU A 241 -17.77 -0.57 10.42
C LEU A 241 -18.69 -0.29 9.22
N GLU A 242 -18.91 0.97 8.84
CA GLU A 242 -19.67 1.30 7.63
C GLU A 242 -18.97 0.80 6.35
N VAL A 243 -17.63 0.87 6.27
CA VAL A 243 -16.84 0.32 5.17
C VAL A 243 -17.02 -1.20 5.06
N CYS A 244 -17.05 -1.89 6.21
CA CYS A 244 -17.21 -3.34 6.27
C CYS A 244 -18.63 -3.82 5.91
N LYS A 245 -19.69 -3.10 6.32
CA LYS A 245 -21.09 -3.56 6.16
C LYS A 245 -21.43 -4.08 4.74
N PRO A 246 -21.09 -3.40 3.64
CA PRO A 246 -21.36 -3.91 2.29
C PRO A 246 -20.66 -5.24 1.99
N LEU A 247 -19.47 -5.49 2.56
CA LEU A 247 -18.70 -6.72 2.36
C LEU A 247 -19.36 -7.96 2.98
N LEU A 248 -20.25 -7.76 3.97
CA LEU A 248 -21.06 -8.83 4.57
C LEU A 248 -22.25 -9.24 3.69
N SER A 249 -22.56 -8.47 2.65
CA SER A 249 -23.66 -8.73 1.74
C SER A 249 -23.25 -9.63 0.57
N ALA A 250 -24.14 -10.54 0.18
CA ALA A 250 -24.02 -11.31 -1.06
C ALA A 250 -24.48 -10.52 -2.31
N ASN A 251 -24.89 -9.26 -2.17
CA ASN A 251 -25.32 -8.43 -3.29
C ASN A 251 -24.13 -8.16 -4.24
N PRO A 252 -24.21 -8.53 -5.53
CA PRO A 252 -23.15 -8.27 -6.51
C PRO A 252 -22.90 -6.77 -6.73
N ASP A 253 -23.90 -5.91 -6.49
CA ASP A 253 -23.81 -4.47 -6.69
C ASP A 253 -23.33 -3.70 -5.44
N ARG A 254 -22.76 -4.42 -4.45
CA ARG A 254 -22.28 -3.83 -3.18
C ARG A 254 -21.14 -2.82 -3.33
N ALA A 255 -20.42 -2.83 -4.46
CA ALA A 255 -19.25 -2.01 -4.67
C ALA A 255 -19.54 -0.51 -4.52
N GLY A 256 -20.65 0.00 -5.08
CA GLY A 256 -21.00 1.42 -4.94
C GLY A 256 -21.21 1.86 -3.49
N ALA A 257 -21.89 1.02 -2.68
CA ALA A 257 -22.11 1.30 -1.26
C ALA A 257 -20.78 1.24 -0.47
N HIS A 258 -19.91 0.28 -0.77
CA HIS A 258 -18.59 0.16 -0.17
C HIS A 258 -17.70 1.38 -0.47
N LEU A 259 -17.60 1.78 -1.74
CA LEU A 259 -16.81 2.94 -2.16
C LEU A 259 -17.30 4.22 -1.49
N LYS A 260 -18.63 4.43 -1.42
CA LYS A 260 -19.20 5.58 -0.72
C LYS A 260 -18.82 5.62 0.76
N ALA A 261 -18.83 4.48 1.44
CA ALA A 261 -18.40 4.37 2.83
C ALA A 261 -16.88 4.60 2.99
N MET A 262 -16.08 4.10 2.05
CA MET A 262 -14.63 4.29 2.03
C MET A 262 -14.24 5.76 1.86
N ILE A 263 -14.95 6.53 1.01
CA ILE A 263 -14.74 7.99 0.89
C ILE A 263 -14.94 8.66 2.26
N ALA A 264 -16.06 8.41 2.92
CA ALA A 264 -16.33 9.01 4.24
C ALA A 264 -15.29 8.61 5.30
N TYR A 265 -14.79 7.37 5.25
CA TYR A 265 -13.72 6.91 6.13
C TYR A 265 -12.38 7.60 5.84
N ALA A 266 -12.01 7.70 4.55
CA ALA A 266 -10.78 8.35 4.11
C ALA A 266 -10.79 9.84 4.43
N ASP A 267 -11.90 10.54 4.17
CA ASP A 267 -12.06 11.97 4.48
C ASP A 267 -11.90 12.23 5.99
N HIS A 268 -12.52 11.41 6.82
CA HIS A 268 -12.37 11.50 8.27
C HIS A 268 -10.92 11.31 8.72
N LEU A 269 -10.21 10.32 8.16
CA LEU A 269 -8.83 10.05 8.53
C LEU A 269 -7.85 11.07 7.96
N GLN A 270 -8.19 11.69 6.82
CA GLN A 270 -7.48 12.85 6.29
C GLN A 270 -7.56 14.02 7.28
N GLU A 271 -8.73 14.34 7.82
CA GLU A 271 -8.91 15.39 8.84
C GLU A 271 -8.10 15.09 10.11
N VAL A 272 -8.15 13.85 10.60
CA VAL A 272 -7.39 13.41 11.78
C VAL A 272 -5.87 13.54 11.54
N ALA A 273 -5.38 13.11 10.38
CA ALA A 273 -3.96 13.21 10.04
C ALA A 273 -3.51 14.67 9.88
N LEU A 274 -4.33 15.51 9.25
CA LEU A 274 -4.03 16.93 9.09
C LEU A 274 -3.98 17.65 10.45
N PHE A 275 -4.94 17.38 11.34
CA PHE A 275 -4.92 17.91 12.71
C PHE A 275 -3.63 17.51 13.45
N ARG A 276 -3.22 16.24 13.34
CA ARG A 276 -1.96 15.75 13.93
C ARG A 276 -0.75 16.45 13.34
N ALA A 277 -0.72 16.67 12.03
CA ALA A 277 0.41 17.33 11.36
C ALA A 277 0.56 18.81 11.78
N HIS A 278 -0.54 19.53 12.03
CA HIS A 278 -0.48 20.90 12.56
C HIS A 278 -0.05 20.98 14.03
N ASN A 279 -0.39 19.96 14.83
CA ASN A 279 -0.18 19.99 16.28
C ASN A 279 1.04 19.20 16.76
N ALA A 280 1.73 18.47 15.87
CA ALA A 280 2.93 17.71 16.18
C ALA A 280 4.08 18.63 16.62
N GLN A 281 4.66 18.33 17.78
CA GLN A 281 5.83 19.04 18.32
C GLN A 281 7.15 18.41 17.88
N ASP A 282 7.10 17.14 17.48
CA ASP A 282 8.25 16.38 17.00
C ASP A 282 8.24 16.32 15.46
N PRO A 283 9.36 16.65 14.79
CA PRO A 283 9.42 16.63 13.33
C PRO A 283 9.21 15.25 12.68
N GLU A 284 9.55 14.15 13.36
CA GLU A 284 9.30 12.80 12.83
C GLU A 284 7.80 12.49 12.89
N LEU A 285 7.15 12.81 14.02
CA LEU A 285 5.71 12.70 14.17
C LEU A 285 4.95 13.63 13.19
N GLN A 286 5.46 14.83 12.93
CA GLN A 286 4.88 15.74 11.94
C GLN A 286 4.98 15.16 10.53
N ARG A 287 6.14 14.61 10.17
CA ARG A 287 6.35 13.99 8.85
C ARG A 287 5.48 12.74 8.66
N ALA A 288 5.37 11.90 9.68
CA ALA A 288 4.42 10.78 9.67
C ALA A 288 2.98 11.30 9.54
N ALA A 289 2.63 12.35 10.28
CA ALA A 289 1.45 13.20 10.14
C ALA A 289 1.06 13.48 8.67
N ILE A 290 2.01 14.09 7.97
CA ILE A 290 1.89 14.52 6.58
C ILE A 290 1.78 13.31 5.64
N ALA A 291 2.58 12.27 5.87
CA ALA A 291 2.54 11.06 5.05
C ALA A 291 1.15 10.39 5.09
N GLU A 292 0.58 10.31 6.29
CA GLU A 292 -0.76 9.78 6.55
C GLU A 292 -1.85 10.63 5.89
N TRP A 293 -1.72 11.96 5.98
CA TRP A 293 -2.64 12.89 5.35
C TRP A 293 -2.66 12.73 3.83
N ILE A 294 -1.48 12.67 3.20
CA ILE A 294 -1.32 12.46 1.75
C ILE A 294 -1.89 11.10 1.34
N TYR A 295 -1.62 10.04 2.11
CA TYR A 295 -2.16 8.70 1.84
C TYR A 295 -3.69 8.71 1.81
N TRP A 296 -4.35 9.29 2.82
CA TRP A 296 -5.82 9.32 2.86
C TRP A 296 -6.44 10.20 1.78
N GLN A 297 -5.79 11.31 1.44
CA GLN A 297 -6.20 12.13 0.30
C GLN A 297 -6.17 11.32 -1.00
N HIS A 298 -5.12 10.53 -1.21
CA HIS A 298 -5.01 9.66 -2.38
C HIS A 298 -6.13 8.60 -2.41
N ILE A 299 -6.39 7.92 -1.29
CA ILE A 299 -7.49 6.94 -1.19
C ILE A 299 -8.84 7.60 -1.52
N SER A 300 -9.11 8.79 -0.97
CA SER A 300 -10.38 9.51 -1.21
C SER A 300 -10.57 9.84 -2.70
N VAL A 301 -9.52 10.35 -3.37
CA VAL A 301 -9.55 10.64 -4.82
C VAL A 301 -9.75 9.37 -5.64
N LEU A 302 -8.92 8.34 -5.42
CA LEU A 302 -8.99 7.08 -6.17
C LEU A 302 -10.37 6.42 -6.05
N THR A 303 -10.96 6.48 -4.86
CA THR A 303 -12.29 5.94 -4.55
C THR A 303 -13.42 6.77 -5.17
N SER A 304 -13.30 8.09 -5.13
CA SER A 304 -14.27 9.01 -5.74
C SER A 304 -14.31 8.89 -7.26
N ASP A 305 -13.15 8.77 -7.90
CA ASP A 305 -13.04 8.59 -9.35
C ASP A 305 -13.67 7.26 -9.79
N ALA A 306 -13.36 6.18 -9.07
CA ALA A 306 -13.94 4.86 -9.34
C ALA A 306 -15.47 4.87 -9.19
N LEU A 307 -15.99 5.47 -8.09
CA LEU A 307 -17.42 5.57 -7.85
C LEU A 307 -18.12 6.39 -8.95
N SER A 308 -17.54 7.53 -9.33
CA SER A 308 -18.11 8.40 -10.37
C SER A 308 -18.15 7.72 -11.74
N ALA A 309 -17.09 6.99 -12.08
CA ALA A 309 -16.99 6.24 -13.34
C ALA A 309 -17.91 5.02 -13.43
N MET A 310 -18.41 4.51 -12.29
CA MET A 310 -19.41 3.43 -12.27
C MET A 310 -20.84 3.91 -12.57
N VAL A 311 -21.10 5.21 -12.41
CA VAL A 311 -22.43 5.82 -12.62
C VAL A 311 -22.52 6.55 -13.97
N SER A 312 -21.38 6.69 -14.67
CA SER A 312 -21.24 7.34 -15.98
C SER A 312 -21.40 6.34 -17.12
#